data_AF-A0A916E155-F1
#
_entry.id   AF-A0A916E155-F1
#
_cell.length_a   1.000
_cell.length_b   1.000
_cell.length_c   1.000
_cell.angle_alpha   90.00
_cell.angle_beta   90.00
_cell.angle_gamma   90.00
#
_symmetry.space_group_name_H-M   'P 1'
#
loop_
_entity.id
_entity.type
_entity.pdbx_description
1 polymer ?
#
loop_
_entity_poly.entity_id
_entity_poly.type
_entity_poly.pdbx_seq_one_letter_code
_entity_poly.pdbx_strand_id
1 'polypeptide(L)'
;MKTHCHKRVYSFQIKKCQNVLCDIYTPIRLSQTIFDNLHFLPDPTPALDSPEHYSSFQAVYGKQTSEEFRPSLQLNQANAEPAPKSVLVSGKI
;
A
#
# COMPACT_ATOMS: atom_id res chain seq x y z
N MET A 1 -16.23 -2.22 -7.09
CA MET A 1 -14.77 -2.44 -7.17
C MET A 1 -13.95 -1.88 -6.00
N LYS A 2 -14.12 -0.61 -5.56
CA LYS A 2 -13.23 0.03 -4.57
C LYS A 2 -13.20 -0.60 -3.16
N THR A 3 -14.23 -1.35 -2.76
CA THR A 3 -14.32 -2.00 -1.43
C THR A 3 -13.71 -3.40 -1.37
N HIS A 4 -13.54 -4.06 -2.53
CA HIS A 4 -13.12 -5.46 -2.61
C HIS A 4 -11.70 -5.64 -3.15
N CYS A 5 -11.20 -4.64 -3.89
CA CYS A 5 -9.88 -4.68 -4.46
C CYS A 5 -8.96 -3.71 -3.72
N HIS A 6 -7.77 -4.19 -3.36
CA HIS A 6 -6.72 -3.36 -2.81
C HIS A 6 -5.53 -3.36 -3.76
N LYS A 7 -5.33 -2.22 -4.43
CA LYS A 7 -4.22 -2.03 -5.35
C LYS A 7 -3.04 -1.39 -4.63
N ARG A 8 -1.88 -1.98 -4.83
CA ARG A 8 -0.55 -1.52 -4.41
C ARG A 8 0.40 -1.58 -5.60
N VAL A 9 1.60 -1.04 -5.45
CA VAL A 9 2.62 -1.09 -6.50
C VAL A 9 3.14 -2.51 -6.71
N TYR A 10 3.27 -3.30 -5.64
CA TYR A 10 3.78 -4.67 -5.73
C TYR A 10 2.70 -5.75 -5.73
N SER A 11 1.45 -5.42 -5.40
CA SER A 11 0.39 -6.40 -5.29
C SER A 11 -0.97 -5.86 -5.71
N PHE A 12 -1.80 -6.77 -6.19
CA PHE A 12 -3.22 -6.54 -6.38
C PHE A 12 -3.97 -7.60 -5.60
N GLN A 13 -4.66 -7.18 -4.54
CA GLN A 13 -5.37 -8.08 -3.65
C GLN A 13 -6.87 -7.97 -3.91
N ILE A 14 -7.56 -9.11 -3.92
CA ILE A 14 -9.01 -9.17 -4.11
C ILE A 14 -9.61 -9.94 -2.94
N LYS A 15 -10.42 -9.27 -2.12
CA LYS A 15 -11.24 -9.91 -1.10
C LYS A 15 -12.62 -10.21 -1.71
N LYS A 16 -12.96 -11.50 -1.76
CA LYS A 16 -14.23 -11.99 -2.33
C LYS A 16 -15.45 -11.37 -1.62
N CYS A 17 -16.59 -11.36 -2.30
CA CYS A 17 -17.86 -10.87 -1.78
C CYS A 17 -18.92 -11.97 -1.99
N GLN A 18 -19.81 -12.17 -1.02
CA GLN A 18 -21.01 -13.01 -1.19
C GLN A 18 -22.20 -12.25 -1.78
N ASN A 19 -22.01 -10.97 -2.13
CA ASN A 19 -23.07 -10.15 -2.70
C ASN A 19 -23.31 -10.55 -4.16
N VAL A 20 -24.51 -11.02 -4.48
CA VAL A 20 -24.94 -11.42 -5.83
C VAL A 20 -24.90 -10.28 -6.85
N LEU A 21 -24.90 -9.03 -6.39
CA LEU A 21 -24.78 -7.83 -7.23
C LEU A 21 -23.33 -7.37 -7.45
N CYS A 22 -22.36 -8.11 -6.93
CA CYS A 22 -20.93 -7.81 -7.04
C CYS A 22 -20.35 -8.53 -8.26
N ASP A 23 -19.68 -7.81 -9.16
CA ASP A 23 -19.05 -8.40 -10.36
C ASP A 23 -17.98 -9.46 -10.01
N ILE A 24 -17.47 -9.42 -8.78
CA ILE A 24 -16.49 -10.38 -8.22
C ILE A 24 -17.23 -11.44 -7.39
N TYR A 25 -18.39 -11.90 -7.86
CA TYR A 25 -19.16 -12.94 -7.18
C TYR A 25 -18.39 -14.25 -7.21
N THR A 26 -17.74 -14.58 -6.09
CA THR A 26 -17.07 -15.87 -5.92
C THR A 26 -17.48 -16.49 -4.59
N PRO A 27 -17.95 -17.74 -4.56
CA PRO A 27 -18.29 -18.42 -3.31
C PRO A 27 -17.12 -18.41 -2.34
N ILE A 28 -17.40 -18.05 -1.09
CA ILE A 28 -16.44 -18.10 0.01
C ILE A 28 -16.37 -19.55 0.48
N ARG A 29 -15.14 -20.10 0.53
CA ARG A 29 -14.87 -21.48 0.95
C ARG A 29 -14.48 -21.60 2.43
N LEU A 30 -14.23 -20.47 3.08
CA LEU A 30 -13.90 -20.38 4.50
C LEU A 30 -15.17 -20.24 5.32
N SER A 31 -15.11 -20.58 6.61
CA SER A 31 -16.20 -20.24 7.53
C SER A 31 -16.39 -18.73 7.57
N GLN A 32 -17.64 -18.29 7.72
CA GLN A 32 -18.00 -16.87 7.71
C GLN A 32 -17.18 -16.09 8.76
N THR A 33 -17.07 -16.64 9.97
CA THR A 33 -16.28 -16.06 11.06
C THR A 33 -14.82 -15.84 10.71
N ILE A 34 -14.16 -16.80 10.06
CA ILE A 34 -12.76 -16.62 9.66
C ILE A 34 -12.67 -15.56 8.56
N PHE A 35 -13.58 -15.61 7.59
CA PHE A 35 -13.58 -14.70 6.45
C PHE A 35 -13.78 -13.24 6.85
N ASP A 36 -14.69 -12.98 7.77
CA ASP A 36 -15.00 -11.62 8.24
C ASP A 36 -13.79 -10.99 8.93
N ASN A 37 -12.97 -11.80 9.61
CA ASN A 37 -11.73 -11.40 10.27
C ASN A 37 -10.50 -11.34 9.34
N LEU A 38 -10.65 -11.60 8.03
CA LEU A 38 -9.55 -11.41 7.09
C LEU A 38 -9.35 -9.92 6.77
N HIS A 39 -8.11 -9.48 6.84
CA HIS A 39 -7.68 -8.16 6.41
C HIS A 39 -6.84 -8.26 5.14
N PHE A 40 -6.68 -7.15 4.42
CA PHE A 40 -5.69 -7.09 3.35
C PHE A 40 -4.28 -7.25 3.94
N LEU A 41 -3.37 -7.82 3.15
CA LEU A 41 -1.96 -7.87 3.48
C LEU A 41 -1.44 -6.45 3.67
N PRO A 42 -0.70 -6.20 4.77
CA PRO A 42 -0.18 -4.89 5.10
C PRO A 42 0.98 -4.50 4.18
N ASP A 43 1.20 -3.19 4.04
CA ASP A 43 2.36 -2.64 3.36
C ASP A 43 3.62 -2.70 4.26
N PRO A 44 4.83 -2.69 3.67
CA PRO A 44 6.07 -2.64 4.45
C PRO A 44 6.06 -1.43 5.38
N THR A 45 6.15 -1.66 6.69
CA THR A 45 6.11 -0.61 7.72
C THR A 45 7.32 -0.79 8.63
N PRO A 46 8.15 0.23 8.84
CA PRO A 46 9.36 0.12 9.66
C PRO A 46 9.00 -0.23 11.11
N ALA A 47 9.86 -0.97 11.78
CA ALA A 47 9.74 -1.22 13.21
C ALA A 47 10.11 0.05 13.99
N LEU A 48 9.33 0.36 15.04
CA LEU A 48 9.56 1.55 15.87
C LEU A 48 10.93 1.50 16.56
N ASP A 49 11.35 0.31 16.98
CA ASP A 49 12.54 0.10 17.80
C ASP A 49 13.79 -0.18 16.95
N SER A 50 13.60 -0.50 15.66
CA SER A 50 14.68 -0.81 14.72
C SER A 50 14.29 -0.38 13.30
N PRO A 51 14.53 0.88 12.93
CA PRO A 51 14.11 1.42 11.63
C PRO A 51 14.77 0.75 10.42
N GLU A 52 15.86 -0.01 10.63
CA GLU A 52 16.51 -0.86 9.62
C GLU A 52 15.70 -2.12 9.26
N HIS A 53 14.67 -2.45 10.05
CA HIS A 53 13.84 -3.64 9.87
C HIS A 53 12.37 -3.27 9.73
N TYR A 54 11.63 -4.09 8.99
CA TYR A 54 10.17 -3.99 8.98
C TYR A 54 9.55 -4.61 10.23
N SER A 55 8.40 -4.09 10.61
CA SER A 55 7.55 -4.63 11.67
C SER A 55 7.09 -6.06 11.31
N SER A 56 6.92 -6.90 12.33
CA SER A 56 6.40 -8.26 12.15
C SER A 56 4.96 -8.24 11.62
N PHE A 57 4.57 -9.27 10.88
CA PHE A 57 3.23 -9.38 10.32
C PHE A 57 2.13 -9.23 11.39
N GLN A 58 2.27 -9.90 12.54
CA GLN A 58 1.32 -9.81 13.65
C GLN A 58 1.16 -8.38 14.18
N ALA A 59 2.23 -7.58 14.16
CA ALA A 59 2.17 -6.20 14.65
C ALA A 59 1.41 -5.27 13.69
N VAL A 60 1.38 -5.56 12.39
CA VAL A 60 0.79 -4.68 11.36
C VAL A 60 -0.49 -5.21 10.72
N TYR A 61 -0.80 -6.50 10.86
CA TYR A 61 -1.98 -7.11 10.25
C TYR A 61 -3.28 -6.48 10.82
N GLY A 62 -4.18 -6.09 9.92
CA GLY A 62 -5.43 -5.41 10.28
C GLY A 62 -5.28 -3.92 10.61
N LYS A 63 -4.07 -3.36 10.58
CA LYS A 63 -3.84 -1.92 10.75
C LYS A 63 -3.79 -1.21 9.39
N GLN A 64 -4.11 0.09 9.40
CA GLN A 64 -3.90 0.93 8.23
C GLN A 64 -2.39 1.10 8.00
N THR A 65 -1.94 0.76 6.80
CA THR A 65 -0.56 0.86 6.35
C THR A 65 -0.50 1.62 5.03
N SER A 66 0.67 2.14 4.69
CA SER A 66 0.91 2.97 3.51
C SER A 66 2.13 2.47 2.73
N GLU A 67 2.20 2.83 1.45
CA GLU A 67 3.32 2.44 0.58
C GLU A 67 4.57 3.33 0.71
N GLU A 68 4.60 4.26 1.67
CA GLU A 68 5.67 5.26 1.80
C GLU A 68 7.05 4.63 2.07
N PHE A 69 7.09 3.50 2.77
CA PHE A 69 8.32 2.81 3.15
C PHE A 69 8.70 1.67 2.21
N ARG A 70 8.12 1.63 1.00
CA ARG A 70 8.49 0.62 0.00
C ARG A 70 9.89 0.91 -0.56
N PRO A 71 10.75 -0.11 -0.75
CA PRO A 71 12.14 0.12 -1.17
C PRO A 71 12.29 0.88 -2.48
N SER A 72 11.44 0.62 -3.48
CA SER A 72 11.50 1.33 -4.77
C SER A 72 11.25 2.83 -4.65
N LEU A 73 10.34 3.25 -3.75
CA LEU A 73 10.03 4.65 -3.56
C LEU A 73 11.19 5.37 -2.88
N GLN A 74 11.75 4.76 -1.84
CA GLN A 74 12.89 5.30 -1.12
C GLN A 74 14.12 5.42 -2.02
N LEU A 75 14.40 4.40 -2.84
CA LEU A 75 15.50 4.44 -3.81
C LEU A 75 15.29 5.56 -4.85
N ASN A 76 14.08 5.71 -5.38
CA ASN A 76 13.78 6.75 -6.35
C ASN A 76 13.89 8.16 -5.74
N GLN A 77 13.53 8.33 -4.48
CA GLN A 77 13.69 9.60 -3.76
C GLN A 77 15.16 9.91 -3.49
N ALA A 78 15.95 8.91 -3.10
CA ALA A 78 17.39 9.07 -2.88
C ALA A 78 18.14 9.43 -4.17
N ASN A 79 17.69 8.91 -5.31
CA ASN A 79 18.28 9.14 -6.62
C ASN A 79 17.67 10.35 -7.38
N ALA A 80 16.75 11.09 -6.77
CA ALA A 80 16.11 12.22 -7.43
C ALA A 80 17.12 13.37 -7.59
N GLU A 81 17.39 13.77 -8.84
CA GLU A 81 18.18 14.98 -9.14
C GLU A 81 17.53 16.22 -8.50
N PRO A 82 18.31 17.13 -7.90
CA PRO A 82 17.78 18.41 -7.44
C PRO A 82 17.16 19.16 -8.61
N ALA A 83 15.95 19.71 -8.42
CA ALA A 83 15.31 20.53 -9.43
C ALA A 83 16.29 21.61 -9.93
N PRO A 84 16.47 21.78 -11.26
CA PRO A 84 17.40 22.77 -11.78
C PRO A 84 16.94 24.14 -11.27
N LYS A 85 17.84 24.86 -10.61
CA LYS A 85 17.59 26.25 -10.18
C LYS A 85 17.39 27.07 -11.44
N SER A 86 16.14 27.38 -11.78
CA SER A 86 15.84 28.31 -12.87
C SER A 86 16.45 29.67 -12.51
N VAL A 87 17.50 30.05 -13.23
CA VAL A 87 18.04 31.40 -13.18
C VAL A 87 17.05 32.29 -13.91
N LEU A 88 16.15 32.93 -13.16
CA LEU A 88 15.28 33.98 -13.70
C LEU A 88 16.14 35.22 -13.97
N VAL A 89 16.69 35.33 -15.18
CA VAL A 89 17.25 36.59 -15.68
C VAL A 89 16.08 37.49 -16.03
N SER A 90 15.80 38.46 -15.15
CA SER A 90 14.87 39.55 -15.44
C SER A 90 15.54 40.50 -16.44
N GLY A 91 15.24 40.31 -17.73
CA GLY A 91 15.57 41.27 -18.77
C GLY A 91 14.71 42.52 -18.60
N LYS A 92 15.33 43.64 -18.23
CA LYS A 92 14.68 44.96 -18.28
C LYS A 92 14.53 45.36 -19.75
N ILE A 93 13.29 45.67 -20.15
CA ILE A 93 12.94 46.40 -21.37
C ILE A 93 13.19 47.89 -21.11
#